data_AF-S7N1N4-F1
#
_entry.id   AF-S7N1N4-F1
#
_cell.length_a   1.000
_cell.length_b   1.000
_cell.length_c   1.000
_cell.angle_alpha   90.00
_cell.angle_beta   90.00
_cell.angle_gamma   90.00
#
_symmetry.space_group_name_H-M   'P 1'
#
loop_
_entity.id
_entity.type
_entity.pdbx_description
1 polymer ?
#
loop_
_entity_poly.entity_id
_entity_poly.type
_entity_poly.pdbx_seq_one_letter_code
_entity_poly.pdbx_strand_id
1 'polypeptide(L)'
;MWDMLRARVIHSKHLTPSTCQSPMAPWSREAVLSLYRALLRQGRELRYTDRDFYLASIRREFRKNQKLEDPEARERQLEKGLVYLQRRLGGII
;
A
#
# COMPACT_ATOMS: atom_id res chain seq x y z
N MET A 1 31.23 53.77 8.98
CA MET A 1 31.77 52.48 8.51
C MET A 1 30.80 51.41 8.98
N TRP A 2 29.66 51.35 8.30
CA TRP A 2 28.65 50.32 8.45
C TRP A 2 29.11 49.07 7.66
N ASP A 3 28.52 47.94 8.03
CA ASP A 3 28.55 46.64 7.36
C ASP A 3 29.68 45.66 7.67
N MET A 4 29.25 44.39 7.67
CA MET A 4 30.02 43.13 7.70
C MET A 4 30.36 42.67 9.13
N LEU A 5 29.67 41.71 9.75
CA LEU A 5 29.18 40.45 9.22
C LEU A 5 27.98 39.92 10.03
N ARG A 6 26.80 39.93 9.42
CA ARG A 6 25.82 38.87 9.66
C ARG A 6 26.39 37.57 9.08
N ALA A 7 27.07 36.78 9.90
CA ALA A 7 27.41 35.40 9.58
C ALA A 7 26.50 34.50 10.41
N ARG A 8 25.36 34.14 9.82
CA ARG A 8 25.15 32.83 9.18
C ARG A 8 24.60 31.84 10.18
N VAL A 9 23.28 31.95 10.29
CA VAL A 9 22.37 30.87 10.69
C VAL A 9 22.81 29.59 9.96
N ILE A 10 23.51 28.70 10.66
CA ILE A 10 23.68 27.31 10.23
C ILE A 10 22.49 26.55 10.81
N HIS A 11 21.34 26.64 10.13
CA HIS A 11 20.33 25.61 10.29
C HIS A 11 20.89 24.36 9.61
N SER A 12 21.47 23.47 10.42
CA SER A 12 21.70 22.08 10.06
C SER A 12 20.33 21.48 9.72
N LYS A 13 19.99 21.50 8.44
CA LYS A 13 18.91 20.66 7.91
C LYS A 13 19.45 19.24 7.96
N HIS A 14 19.30 18.59 9.10
CA HIS A 14 19.41 17.15 9.17
C HIS A 14 18.43 16.61 8.12
N LEU A 15 18.99 16.06 7.04
CA LEU A 15 18.30 15.18 6.13
C LEU A 15 17.90 13.98 6.97
N THR A 16 16.71 14.06 7.58
CA THR A 16 16.04 12.85 8.01
C THR A 16 15.86 12.04 6.72
N PRO A 17 16.31 10.77 6.66
CA PRO A 17 15.75 9.89 5.65
C PRO A 17 14.25 10.00 5.88
N SER A 18 13.52 10.41 4.85
CA SER A 18 12.07 10.47 4.91
C SER A 18 11.61 9.04 5.14
N THR A 19 11.47 8.68 6.41
CA THR A 19 10.71 7.52 6.81
C THR A 19 9.32 7.84 6.30
N CYS A 20 8.99 7.32 5.12
CA CYS A 20 7.63 7.19 4.66
C CYS A 20 6.97 6.21 5.62
N GLN A 21 6.67 6.69 6.84
CA GLN A 21 5.82 5.98 7.77
C GLN A 21 4.43 6.02 7.14
N SER A 22 4.17 5.08 6.24
CA SER A 22 2.80 4.77 5.88
C SER A 22 2.16 4.25 7.17
N PRO A 23 1.06 4.87 7.67
CA PRO A 23 0.46 4.52 8.95
C PRO A 23 -0.34 3.20 8.89
N MET A 24 -0.01 2.31 7.95
CA MET A 24 -0.81 1.13 7.67
C MET A 24 -0.12 -0.15 8.12
N ALA A 25 -0.95 -1.13 8.49
CA ALA A 25 -0.59 -2.33 9.22
C ALA A 25 0.70 -3.01 8.69
N PRO A 26 1.60 -3.45 9.58
CA PRO A 26 2.83 -4.13 9.17
C PRO A 26 2.50 -5.39 8.37
N TRP A 27 3.38 -5.75 7.44
CA TRP A 27 3.21 -6.99 6.69
C TRP A 27 3.19 -8.19 7.64
N SER A 28 2.12 -8.99 7.58
CA SER A 28 2.03 -10.26 8.27
C SER A 28 1.23 -11.26 7.44
N ARG A 29 1.50 -12.55 7.63
CA ARG A 29 0.75 -13.62 6.94
C ARG A 29 -0.76 -13.52 7.22
N GLU A 30 -1.12 -13.16 8.45
CA GLU A 30 -2.51 -12.97 8.88
C GLU A 30 -3.16 -11.79 8.16
N ALA A 31 -2.47 -10.66 8.07
CA ALA A 31 -2.95 -9.47 7.36
C ALA A 31 -3.22 -9.76 5.88
N VAL A 32 -2.29 -10.45 5.21
CA VAL A 32 -2.43 -10.87 3.81
C VAL A 32 -3.63 -11.80 3.62
N LEU A 33 -3.79 -12.81 4.47
CA LEU A 33 -4.91 -13.76 4.38
C LEU A 33 -6.26 -13.11 4.73
N SER A 34 -6.27 -12.16 5.66
CA SER A 34 -7.45 -11.36 6.00
C SER A 34 -7.90 -10.52 4.80
N LEU A 35 -6.97 -9.79 4.18
CA LEU A 35 -7.22 -9.01 2.97
C LEU A 35 -7.74 -9.90 1.83
N TYR A 36 -7.08 -11.03 1.58
CA TYR A 36 -7.51 -11.97 0.54
C TYR A 36 -8.97 -12.39 0.74
N ARG A 37 -9.34 -12.84 1.95
CA ARG A 37 -10.72 -13.24 2.26
C ARG A 37 -11.70 -12.08 2.13
N ALA A 38 -11.33 -10.89 2.56
CA ALA A 38 -12.18 -9.70 2.44
C ALA A 38 -12.49 -9.36 0.97
N LEU A 39 -11.47 -9.38 0.10
CA LEU A 39 -11.64 -9.14 -1.34
C LEU A 39 -12.54 -10.18 -2.02
N LEU A 40 -12.43 -11.46 -1.63
CA LEU A 40 -13.31 -12.51 -2.13
C LEU A 40 -14.75 -12.34 -1.63
N ARG A 41 -14.93 -11.95 -0.37
CA ARG A 41 -16.26 -11.71 0.22
C ARG A 41 -16.95 -10.56 -0.50
N GLN A 42 -16.26 -9.44 -0.68
CA GLN A 42 -16.79 -8.28 -1.37
C GLN A 42 -17.04 -8.57 -2.87
N GLY A 43 -16.20 -9.40 -3.49
CA GLY A 43 -16.44 -9.88 -4.86
C GLY A 43 -17.75 -10.64 -5.06
N ARG A 44 -18.34 -11.20 -4.00
CA ARG A 44 -19.66 -11.87 -4.07
C ARG A 44 -20.81 -10.88 -4.21
N GLU A 45 -20.61 -9.63 -3.83
CA GLU A 45 -21.60 -8.55 -3.90
C GLU A 45 -21.59 -7.84 -5.26
N LEU A 46 -20.62 -8.17 -6.14
CA LEU A 46 -20.55 -7.66 -7.50
C LEU A 46 -21.75 -8.11 -8.32
N ARG A 47 -22.38 -7.16 -9.00
CA ARG A 47 -23.62 -7.35 -9.77
C ARG A 47 -23.41 -7.21 -11.26
N TYR A 48 -22.54 -6.30 -11.70
CA TYR A 48 -22.42 -5.94 -13.13
C TYR A 48 -21.11 -6.42 -13.76
N THR A 49 -20.21 -7.00 -12.98
CA THR A 49 -18.96 -7.57 -13.46
C THR A 49 -18.95 -9.08 -13.44
N ASP A 50 -18.19 -9.67 -14.36
CA ASP A 50 -17.93 -11.11 -14.37
C ASP A 50 -17.17 -11.50 -13.09
N ARG A 51 -17.90 -12.15 -12.19
CA ARG A 51 -17.36 -12.55 -10.89
C ARG A 51 -16.24 -13.58 -11.03
N ASP A 52 -16.34 -14.51 -11.99
CA ASP A 52 -15.34 -15.56 -12.16
C ASP A 52 -14.04 -14.95 -12.66
N PHE A 53 -14.13 -13.98 -13.58
CA PHE A 53 -12.99 -13.18 -14.01
C PHE A 53 -12.38 -12.36 -12.86
N TYR A 54 -13.20 -11.70 -12.04
CA TYR A 54 -12.72 -10.97 -10.86
C TYR A 54 -11.97 -11.89 -9.89
N LEU A 55 -12.57 -13.02 -9.52
CA LEU A 55 -11.97 -13.99 -8.60
C LEU A 55 -10.67 -14.59 -9.17
N ALA A 56 -10.64 -14.89 -10.47
CA ALA A 56 -9.43 -15.34 -11.16
C ALA A 56 -8.33 -14.28 -11.13
N SER A 57 -8.68 -13.01 -11.32
CA SER A 57 -7.74 -11.88 -11.28
C SER A 57 -7.15 -11.69 -9.89
N ILE A 58 -7.97 -11.72 -8.83
CA ILE A 58 -7.49 -11.66 -7.44
C ILE A 58 -6.55 -12.83 -7.13
N ARG A 59 -6.92 -14.06 -7.52
CA ARG A 59 -6.05 -15.24 -7.32
C ARG A 59 -4.72 -15.08 -8.04
N ARG A 60 -4.73 -14.56 -9.28
CA ARG A 60 -3.51 -14.36 -10.09
C ARG A 60 -2.58 -13.33 -9.44
N GLU A 61 -3.10 -12.19 -9.00
CA GLU A 61 -2.30 -11.15 -8.35
C GLU A 61 -1.65 -11.66 -7.05
N PHE A 62 -2.39 -12.35 -6.20
CA PHE A 62 -1.83 -12.92 -4.96
C PHE A 62 -0.77 -14.00 -5.25
N ARG A 63 -0.98 -14.87 -6.24
CA ARG A 63 0.02 -15.88 -6.64
C ARG A 63 1.29 -15.24 -7.21
N LYS A 64 1.16 -14.16 -7.97
CA LYS A 64 2.31 -13.41 -8.49
C LYS A 64 3.12 -12.80 -7.33
N ASN A 65 2.43 -12.20 -6.37
CA ASN A 65 3.06 -11.51 -5.23
C ASN A 65 3.64 -12.47 -4.17
N GLN A 66 3.22 -13.74 -4.12
CA GLN A 66 3.83 -14.76 -3.25
C GLN A 66 5.33 -14.97 -3.52
N LYS A 67 5.78 -14.70 -4.75
CA LYS A 67 7.19 -14.83 -5.16
C LYS A 67 8.02 -13.58 -4.88
N LEU A 68 7.44 -12.52 -4.29
CA LEU A 68 8.19 -11.32 -3.94
C LEU A 68 9.11 -11.63 -2.77
N GLU A 69 10.41 -11.41 -2.94
CA GLU A 69 11.42 -11.61 -1.90
C GLU A 69 11.67 -10.32 -1.10
N ASP A 70 11.56 -9.16 -1.76
CA ASP A 70 11.76 -7.84 -1.15
C ASP A 70 10.66 -7.54 -0.10
N PRO A 71 11.03 -7.35 1.18
CA PRO A 71 10.09 -6.97 2.24
C PRO A 71 9.36 -5.65 1.99
N GLU A 72 10.04 -4.63 1.44
CA GLU A 72 9.40 -3.33 1.16
C GLU A 72 8.37 -3.44 0.05
N ALA A 73 8.64 -4.23 -0.98
CA ALA A 73 7.66 -4.54 -2.02
C ALA A 73 6.43 -5.27 -1.44
N ARG A 74 6.63 -6.18 -0.49
CA ARG A 74 5.52 -6.89 0.18
C ARG A 74 4.62 -5.93 0.95
N GLU A 75 5.20 -5.00 1.70
CA GLU A 75 4.46 -3.97 2.44
C GLU A 75 3.65 -3.08 1.49
N ARG A 76 4.29 -2.56 0.44
CA ARG A 76 3.62 -1.72 -0.57
C ARG A 76 2.46 -2.43 -1.27
N GLN A 77 2.60 -3.72 -1.57
CA GLN A 77 1.51 -4.50 -2.17
C GLN A 77 0.35 -4.75 -1.20
N LEU A 78 0.65 -5.01 0.08
CA LEU A 78 -0.37 -5.14 1.11
C LEU A 78 -1.14 -3.84 1.26
N GLU A 79 -0.44 -2.71 1.37
CA GLU A 79 -1.02 -1.37 1.44
C GLU A 79 -1.92 -1.08 0.24
N LYS A 80 -1.42 -1.31 -0.98
CA LYS A 80 -2.21 -1.15 -2.21
C LYS A 80 -3.51 -1.96 -2.15
N GLY A 81 -3.45 -3.21 -1.70
CA GLY A 81 -4.62 -4.07 -1.60
C GLY A 81 -5.63 -3.60 -0.55
N LEU A 82 -5.15 -3.10 0.60
CA LEU A 82 -5.99 -2.50 1.64
C LEU A 82 -6.72 -1.25 1.14
N VAL A 83 -6.01 -0.35 0.44
CA VAL A 83 -6.61 0.84 -0.17
C VAL A 83 -7.63 0.44 -1.24
N TYR A 84 -7.32 -0.58 -2.06
CA TYR A 84 -8.25 -1.11 -3.06
C TYR A 84 -9.54 -1.64 -2.43
N LEU A 85 -9.44 -2.39 -1.33
CA LEU A 85 -10.59 -2.86 -0.56
C LEU A 85 -11.40 -1.69 0.02
N GLN A 86 -10.73 -0.73 0.68
CA GLN A 86 -11.37 0.44 1.30
C GLN A 86 -12.13 1.29 0.28
N ARG A 87 -11.57 1.45 -0.92
CA ARG A 87 -12.19 2.19 -2.04
C ARG A 87 -13.23 1.37 -2.80
N ARG A 88 -13.83 0.37 -2.17
CA ARG A 88 -14.83 -0.53 -2.76
C ARG A 88 -14.38 -1.10 -4.11
N LEU A 89 -13.24 -1.78 -4.10
CA LEU A 89 -12.66 -2.44 -5.28
C LEU A 89 -12.32 -1.45 -6.42
N GLY A 90 -12.09 -0.18 -6.10
CA GLY A 90 -11.81 0.86 -7.09
C GLY A 90 -13.02 1.28 -7.91
N GLY A 91 -14.24 1.09 -7.38
CA GLY A 91 -15.49 1.44 -8.05
C GLY A 91 -16.04 0.34 -8.98
N ILE A 92 -15.55 -0.90 -8.84
CA ILE A 92 -16.16 -2.06 -9.50
C ILE A 92 -17.51 -2.35 -8.84
N ILE A 93 -18.57 -2.49 -9.65
CA ILE A 93 -19.97 -2.72 -9.23
C ILE A 93 -20.49 -4.01 -9.84
#